data_AF-A0A543BSH5-F1
#
_entry.id   AF-A0A543BSH5-F1
#
_cell.length_a   1.000
_cell.length_b   1.000
_cell.length_c   1.000
_cell.angle_alpha   90.00
_cell.angle_beta   90.00
_cell.angle_gamma   90.00
#
_symmetry.space_group_name_H-M   'P 1'
#
loop_
_entity.id
_entity.type
_entity.pdbx_description
1 polymer ?
#
loop_
_entity_poly.entity_id
_entity_poly.type
_entity_poly.pdbx_seq_one_letter_code
_entity_poly.pdbx_strand_id
1 'polypeptide(L)'
;LVAGLDNGREESAENYKASSREAWAGKALAIVRSGRAPGPITVTVTSPGLRPATTVIHATGGTKGAGTAGPAPVTTAPAAPEPVSADASYSGAPGTVPAAMLDGDTTSGGWSNFYDKAPTALLPAFSLAHAREWVSVSWPSPRQAGTLQPYFTIGAGRALPAGIEVSYLRDGHYVPVRHLNVAWAAGSNQPTTITFDPVRTTGVRLDMTSRAPGTPDGFLQIAELRFGD
;
A
#
# COMPACT_ATOMS: atom_id res chain seq x y z
N LEU A 1 -9.99 29.12 -17.47
CA LEU A 1 -11.35 28.54 -17.69
C LEU A 1 -11.36 27.13 -17.15
N VAL A 2 -12.41 26.73 -16.44
CA VAL A 2 -12.58 25.32 -16.05
C VAL A 2 -12.79 24.49 -17.32
N ALA A 3 -11.93 23.51 -17.53
CA ALA A 3 -11.92 22.66 -18.71
C ALA A 3 -12.53 21.28 -18.45
N GLY A 4 -12.60 20.87 -17.19
CA GLY A 4 -13.23 19.64 -16.74
C GLY A 4 -13.46 19.64 -15.24
N LEU A 5 -14.49 18.93 -14.79
CA LEU A 5 -14.79 18.62 -13.40
C LEU A 5 -15.03 17.12 -13.25
N ASP A 6 -14.60 16.55 -12.13
CA ASP A 6 -14.83 15.15 -11.78
C ASP A 6 -14.88 15.00 -10.25
N ASN A 7 -15.30 13.83 -9.77
CA ASN A 7 -15.33 13.45 -8.36
C ASN A 7 -15.00 11.96 -8.16
N GLY A 8 -14.72 11.20 -9.24
CA GLY A 8 -14.35 9.78 -9.16
C GLY A 8 -15.52 8.84 -8.89
N ARG A 9 -16.76 9.30 -9.03
CA ARG A 9 -17.97 8.50 -8.87
C ARG A 9 -18.37 7.88 -10.19
N GLU A 10 -18.05 6.61 -10.40
CA GLU A 10 -18.14 5.94 -11.71
C GLU A 10 -19.57 5.80 -12.25
N GLU A 11 -20.58 5.77 -11.36
CA GLU A 11 -21.98 5.70 -11.76
C GLU A 11 -22.61 7.07 -12.11
N SER A 12 -21.91 8.18 -11.87
CA SER A 12 -22.45 9.52 -12.15
C SER A 12 -22.44 9.83 -13.64
N ALA A 13 -23.61 10.16 -14.18
CA ALA A 13 -23.78 10.62 -15.56
C ALA A 13 -23.63 12.15 -15.72
N GLU A 14 -23.17 12.86 -14.69
CA GLU A 14 -22.97 14.31 -14.75
C GLU A 14 -21.88 14.68 -15.77
N ASN A 15 -22.11 15.76 -16.52
CA ASN A 15 -21.22 16.20 -17.58
C ASN A 15 -19.87 16.72 -17.04
N TYR A 16 -18.76 16.20 -17.56
CA TYR A 16 -17.41 16.65 -17.21
C TYR A 16 -17.14 18.13 -17.50
N LYS A 17 -17.89 18.76 -18.41
CA LYS A 17 -17.73 20.18 -18.76
C LYS A 17 -18.74 21.11 -18.08
N ALA A 18 -19.45 20.61 -17.06
CA ALA A 18 -20.36 21.42 -16.26
C ALA A 18 -19.61 22.53 -15.50
N SER A 19 -20.35 23.54 -15.05
CA SER A 19 -19.83 24.63 -14.21
C SER A 19 -19.81 24.29 -12.71
N SER A 20 -20.35 23.14 -12.32
CA SER A 20 -20.42 22.64 -10.94
C SER A 20 -20.36 21.11 -10.92
N ARG A 21 -19.96 20.53 -9.79
CA ARG A 21 -19.92 19.09 -9.57
C ARG A 21 -20.23 18.78 -8.11
N GLU A 22 -21.01 17.73 -7.86
CA GLU A 22 -21.19 17.22 -6.50
C GLU A 22 -19.87 16.64 -5.97
N ALA A 23 -19.53 16.92 -4.72
CA ALA A 23 -18.38 16.28 -4.08
C ALA A 23 -18.75 14.85 -3.67
N TRP A 24 -17.91 13.87 -4.00
CA TRP A 24 -18.09 12.48 -3.58
C TRP A 24 -17.05 12.13 -2.51
N ALA A 25 -17.49 11.52 -1.40
CA ALA A 25 -16.69 11.36 -0.19
C ALA A 25 -15.98 12.66 0.28
N GLY A 26 -16.66 13.81 0.09
CA GLY A 26 -16.14 15.13 0.44
C GLY A 26 -15.06 15.68 -0.50
N LYS A 27 -14.86 15.09 -1.68
CA LYS A 27 -13.84 15.53 -2.65
C LYS A 27 -14.44 15.78 -4.05
N ALA A 28 -13.83 16.72 -4.76
CA ALA A 28 -14.07 16.98 -6.18
C ALA A 28 -12.76 17.47 -6.82
N LEU A 29 -12.61 17.26 -8.12
CA LEU A 29 -11.47 17.65 -8.94
C LEU A 29 -11.93 18.66 -9.99
N ALA A 30 -11.11 19.69 -10.22
CA ALA A 30 -11.28 20.64 -11.31
C ALA A 30 -10.00 20.76 -12.14
N ILE A 31 -10.15 20.68 -13.46
CA ILE A 31 -9.07 20.93 -14.43
C ILE A 31 -9.23 22.38 -14.91
N VAL A 32 -8.20 23.21 -14.69
CA VAL A 32 -8.19 24.61 -15.13
C VAL A 32 -7.28 24.76 -16.34
N ARG A 33 -7.85 25.24 -17.45
CA ARG A 33 -7.07 25.62 -18.65
C ARG A 33 -6.55 27.05 -18.51
N SER A 34 -5.25 27.20 -18.71
CA SER A 34 -4.55 28.49 -18.77
C SER A 34 -4.87 29.26 -20.06
N GLY A 35 -4.73 30.58 -20.00
CA GLY A 35 -4.75 31.44 -21.18
C GLY A 35 -3.43 31.41 -21.95
N ARG A 36 -3.35 32.16 -23.06
CA ARG A 36 -2.12 32.33 -23.85
C ARG A 36 -1.13 33.30 -23.22
N ALA A 37 -1.62 34.28 -22.47
CA ALA A 37 -0.79 35.24 -21.77
C ALA A 37 -0.35 34.69 -20.40
N PRO A 38 0.88 34.98 -19.96
CA PRO A 38 1.25 34.79 -18.56
C PRO A 38 0.38 35.68 -17.66
N GLY A 39 0.15 35.23 -16.43
CA GLY A 39 -0.60 35.98 -15.44
C GLY A 39 -1.29 35.10 -14.39
N PRO A 40 -1.79 35.72 -13.31
CA PRO A 40 -2.54 35.01 -12.29
C PRO A 40 -3.90 34.54 -12.84
N ILE A 41 -4.31 33.35 -12.40
CA ILE A 41 -5.63 32.76 -12.61
C ILE A 41 -6.22 32.53 -11.23
N THR A 42 -7.19 33.36 -10.85
CA THR A 42 -7.92 33.20 -9.60
C THR A 42 -9.00 32.13 -9.76
N VAL A 43 -8.99 31.15 -8.87
CA VAL A 43 -9.98 30.07 -8.80
C VAL A 43 -10.74 30.20 -7.50
N THR A 44 -12.04 30.44 -7.62
CA THR A 44 -12.96 30.52 -6.47
C THR A 44 -13.90 29.33 -6.51
N VAL A 45 -14.07 28.65 -5.38
CA VAL A 45 -15.00 27.54 -5.21
C VAL A 45 -16.04 27.93 -4.16
N THR A 46 -17.30 27.65 -4.45
CA THR A 46 -18.44 27.90 -3.57
C THR A 46 -19.29 26.64 -3.44
N SER A 47 -19.96 26.50 -2.30
CA SER A 47 -20.96 25.46 -2.06
C SER A 47 -21.99 26.01 -1.07
N PRO A 48 -23.30 25.69 -1.22
CA PRO A 48 -24.32 26.10 -0.27
C PRO A 48 -23.93 25.73 1.17
N GLY A 49 -24.00 26.70 2.09
CA GLY A 49 -23.69 26.49 3.50
C GLY A 49 -22.19 26.49 3.85
N LEU A 50 -21.28 26.59 2.87
CA LEU A 50 -19.83 26.71 3.11
C LEU A 50 -19.32 28.12 2.78
N ARG A 51 -18.28 28.54 3.50
CA ARG A 51 -17.54 29.76 3.13
C ARG A 51 -16.81 29.53 1.80
N PRO A 52 -16.88 30.46 0.84
CA PRO A 52 -16.08 30.39 -0.38
C PRO A 52 -14.59 30.26 -0.08
N ALA A 53 -13.89 29.47 -0.90
CA ALA A 53 -12.44 29.35 -0.87
C ALA A 53 -11.85 29.85 -2.20
N THR A 54 -10.71 30.53 -2.12
CA THR A 54 -10.03 31.08 -3.29
C THR A 54 -8.57 30.69 -3.29
N THR A 55 -8.04 30.32 -4.45
CA THR A 55 -6.62 30.11 -4.69
C THR A 55 -6.18 30.80 -5.99
N VAL A 56 -4.89 31.09 -6.12
CA VAL A 56 -4.32 31.73 -7.32
C VAL A 56 -3.30 30.79 -7.96
N ILE A 57 -3.53 30.48 -9.23
CA ILE A 57 -2.60 29.72 -10.07
C ILE A 57 -1.85 30.71 -10.96
N HIS A 58 -0.52 30.70 -10.97
CA HIS A 58 0.27 31.58 -11.84
C HIS A 58 0.60 30.88 -13.16
N ALA A 59 0.02 31.35 -14.27
CA ALA A 59 0.39 30.89 -15.59
C ALA A 59 1.65 31.63 -16.06
N THR A 60 2.68 30.90 -16.47
CA THR A 60 3.97 31.46 -16.92
C THR A 60 4.01 31.79 -18.41
N GLY A 61 2.93 31.53 -19.15
CA GLY A 61 2.84 31.72 -20.60
C GLY A 61 3.59 30.66 -21.42
N GLY A 62 3.38 30.67 -22.74
CA GLY A 62 4.12 29.82 -23.69
C GLY A 62 4.25 30.49 -25.05
N THR A 63 5.47 30.74 -25.50
CA THR A 63 5.76 31.13 -26.89
C THR A 63 5.64 29.91 -27.79
N LYS A 64 4.96 30.04 -28.94
CA LYS A 64 4.92 28.99 -29.97
C LYS A 64 6.28 28.94 -30.69
N GLY A 65 7.32 28.47 -30.02
CA GLY A 65 8.63 28.15 -30.59
C GLY A 65 8.69 26.68 -31.01
N ALA A 66 9.49 26.36 -32.04
CA ALA A 66 9.84 24.97 -32.34
C ALA A 66 10.30 24.29 -31.04
N GLY A 67 9.70 23.13 -30.74
CA GLY A 67 9.67 22.53 -29.41
C GLY A 67 11.01 22.48 -28.68
N THR A 68 11.26 23.48 -27.85
CA THR A 68 12.13 23.36 -26.68
C THR A 68 11.27 22.83 -25.55
N ALA A 69 11.69 21.70 -24.95
CA ALA A 69 11.01 21.06 -23.84
C ALA A 69 10.55 22.11 -22.81
N GLY A 70 9.27 22.07 -22.45
CA GLY A 70 8.74 22.93 -21.40
C GLY A 70 9.53 22.75 -20.10
N PRO A 71 9.52 23.73 -19.19
CA PRO A 71 10.16 23.57 -17.88
C PRO A 71 9.66 22.27 -17.25
N ALA A 72 10.61 21.44 -16.80
CA ALA A 72 10.28 20.20 -16.11
C ALA A 72 9.30 20.52 -14.96
N PRO A 73 8.27 19.68 -14.74
CA PRO A 73 7.39 19.88 -13.60
C PRO A 73 8.24 20.01 -12.35
N VAL A 74 8.00 21.09 -11.57
CA VAL A 74 8.60 21.23 -10.25
C VAL A 74 7.92 20.19 -9.36
N THR A 75 8.47 18.98 -9.34
CA THR A 75 8.00 17.85 -8.52
C THR A 75 8.59 17.86 -7.12
N THR A 76 9.33 18.90 -6.74
CA THR A 76 9.90 19.00 -5.40
C THR A 76 8.92 19.68 -4.45
N ALA A 77 7.75 19.07 -4.26
CA ALA A 77 7.31 18.98 -2.88
C ALA A 77 8.38 18.13 -2.18
N PRO A 78 8.96 18.56 -1.05
CA PRO A 78 9.76 17.64 -0.24
C PRO A 78 8.93 16.38 -0.08
N ALA A 79 9.45 15.21 -0.47
CA ALA A 79 8.81 13.96 -0.13
C ALA A 79 8.57 14.02 1.38
N ALA A 80 7.31 13.97 1.80
CA ALA A 80 7.04 13.69 3.20
C ALA A 80 7.87 12.46 3.56
N PRO A 81 8.54 12.42 4.73
CA PRO A 81 9.27 11.23 5.13
C PRO A 81 8.32 10.04 4.98
N GLU A 82 8.65 9.12 4.05
CA GLU A 82 7.83 7.96 3.79
C GLU A 82 7.72 7.18 5.10
N PRO A 83 6.50 6.98 5.64
CA PRO A 83 6.35 6.16 6.83
C PRO A 83 6.87 4.74 6.54
N VAL A 84 7.05 3.95 7.59
CA VAL A 84 7.29 2.52 7.42
C VAL A 84 6.18 1.96 6.53
N SER A 85 6.55 1.32 5.44
CA SER A 85 5.62 0.77 4.46
C SER A 85 5.71 -0.74 4.42
N ALA A 86 4.60 -1.38 4.09
CA ALA A 86 4.50 -2.82 3.96
C ALA A 86 3.87 -3.19 2.63
N ASP A 87 4.30 -4.31 2.06
CA ASP A 87 3.78 -4.86 0.81
C ASP A 87 3.69 -6.39 0.90
N ALA A 88 2.90 -7.02 0.04
CA ALA A 88 2.76 -8.47 -0.02
C ALA A 88 2.45 -8.96 -1.44
N SER A 89 2.74 -10.23 -1.70
CA SER A 89 2.32 -10.92 -2.94
C SER A 89 0.81 -10.89 -3.15
N TYR A 90 0.05 -11.12 -2.08
CA TYR A 90 -1.40 -11.21 -2.12
C TYR A 90 -2.02 -10.86 -0.77
N SER A 91 -3.13 -10.13 -0.80
CA SER A 91 -3.99 -9.91 0.37
C SER A 91 -5.39 -10.40 0.04
N GLY A 92 -5.94 -11.29 0.86
CA GLY A 92 -7.15 -12.03 0.50
C GLY A 92 -8.47 -11.32 0.83
N ALA A 93 -8.42 -10.26 1.65
CA ALA A 93 -9.58 -9.44 1.97
C ALA A 93 -9.21 -7.95 2.11
N PRO A 94 -10.16 -7.02 1.92
CA PRO A 94 -9.91 -5.57 2.06
C PRO A 94 -9.39 -5.15 3.45
N GLY A 95 -9.70 -5.92 4.49
CA GLY A 95 -9.28 -5.66 5.87
C GLY A 95 -7.96 -6.31 6.28
N THR A 96 -7.29 -7.07 5.40
CA THR A 96 -6.09 -7.85 5.74
C THR A 96 -4.88 -7.40 4.91
N VAL A 97 -4.74 -6.09 4.74
CA VAL A 97 -3.68 -5.46 3.95
C VAL A 97 -2.32 -5.52 4.66
N PRO A 98 -1.19 -5.43 3.95
CA PRO A 98 0.15 -5.58 4.53
C PRO A 98 0.44 -4.59 5.66
N ALA A 99 -0.03 -3.34 5.55
CA ALA A 99 0.18 -2.31 6.57
C ALA A 99 -0.45 -2.65 7.93
N ALA A 100 -1.45 -3.54 7.97
CA ALA A 100 -2.07 -3.97 9.22
C ALA A 100 -1.13 -4.79 10.11
N MET A 101 -0.02 -5.33 9.58
CA MET A 101 0.98 -6.03 10.40
C MET A 101 1.92 -5.07 11.15
N LEU A 102 1.66 -3.76 11.10
CA LEU A 102 2.49 -2.70 11.69
C LEU A 102 1.67 -1.78 12.62
N ASP A 103 0.50 -2.23 13.08
CA ASP A 103 -0.42 -1.43 13.89
C ASP A 103 -0.22 -1.60 15.41
N GLY A 104 0.62 -2.57 15.81
CA GLY A 104 0.95 -2.84 17.20
C GLY A 104 0.06 -3.89 17.87
N ASP A 105 -1.04 -4.32 17.24
CA ASP A 105 -1.94 -5.36 17.77
C ASP A 105 -1.41 -6.76 17.47
N THR A 106 -0.83 -7.39 18.49
CA THR A 106 -0.33 -8.76 18.37
C THR A 106 -1.41 -9.83 18.45
N THR A 107 -2.67 -9.47 18.73
CA THR A 107 -3.73 -10.40 19.14
C THR A 107 -4.79 -10.64 18.07
N SER A 108 -4.94 -9.73 17.12
CA SER A 108 -6.00 -9.78 16.11
C SER A 108 -5.59 -9.08 14.81
N GLY A 109 -6.42 -9.18 13.77
CA GLY A 109 -6.19 -8.44 12.52
C GLY A 109 -4.92 -8.85 11.77
N GLY A 110 -4.23 -7.84 11.23
CA GLY A 110 -3.01 -8.01 10.46
C GLY A 110 -3.19 -8.42 9.00
N TRP A 111 -2.07 -8.70 8.33
CA TRP A 111 -2.05 -9.13 6.95
C TRP A 111 -2.47 -10.60 6.82
N SER A 112 -3.21 -10.95 5.76
CA SER A 112 -3.50 -12.35 5.42
C SER A 112 -3.72 -12.56 3.93
N ASN A 113 -3.28 -13.72 3.44
CA ASN A 113 -3.62 -14.21 2.11
C ASN A 113 -4.95 -14.99 2.06
N PHE A 114 -5.65 -15.14 3.19
CA PHE A 114 -6.94 -15.83 3.25
C PHE A 114 -8.01 -15.09 2.45
N TYR A 115 -8.63 -15.79 1.51
CA TYR A 115 -9.80 -15.32 0.79
C TYR A 115 -10.88 -16.39 0.82
N ASP A 116 -12.14 -15.97 0.68
CA ASP A 116 -13.25 -16.89 0.47
C ASP A 116 -14.04 -16.43 -0.76
N LYS A 117 -14.19 -17.31 -1.75
CA LYS A 117 -15.01 -17.03 -2.93
C LYS A 117 -16.31 -17.80 -2.83
N ALA A 118 -17.39 -17.05 -2.70
CA ALA A 118 -18.75 -17.56 -2.75
C ALA A 118 -19.01 -18.29 -4.08
N PRO A 119 -19.93 -19.28 -4.08
CA PRO A 119 -20.30 -19.95 -5.32
C PRO A 119 -21.00 -18.97 -6.27
N THR A 120 -20.89 -19.26 -7.55
CA THR A 120 -21.67 -18.60 -8.61
C THR A 120 -22.58 -19.64 -9.28
N ALA A 121 -23.38 -19.22 -10.27
CA ALA A 121 -24.21 -20.14 -11.05
C ALA A 121 -23.38 -21.21 -11.80
N LEU A 122 -22.10 -20.95 -12.07
CA LEU A 122 -21.24 -21.80 -12.92
C LEU A 122 -20.03 -22.37 -12.20
N LEU A 123 -19.67 -21.83 -11.04
CA LEU A 123 -18.48 -22.23 -10.29
C LEU A 123 -18.84 -22.48 -8.83
N PRO A 124 -18.38 -23.60 -8.23
CA PRO A 124 -18.54 -23.83 -6.80
C PRO A 124 -17.74 -22.80 -5.99
N ALA A 125 -18.04 -22.71 -4.70
CA ALA A 125 -17.23 -21.96 -3.77
C ALA A 125 -15.81 -22.53 -3.72
N PHE A 126 -14.80 -21.68 -3.55
CA PHE A 126 -13.43 -22.15 -3.37
C PHE A 126 -12.61 -21.17 -2.53
N SER A 127 -11.67 -21.74 -1.79
CA SER A 127 -10.73 -21.04 -0.94
C SER A 127 -9.51 -21.95 -0.80
N LEU A 128 -8.48 -21.70 -1.60
CA LEU A 128 -7.29 -22.55 -1.69
C LEU A 128 -6.03 -21.72 -1.48
N ALA A 129 -5.23 -22.08 -0.49
CA ALA A 129 -3.98 -21.40 -0.18
C ALA A 129 -2.94 -21.56 -1.31
N HIS A 130 -2.21 -20.48 -1.61
CA HIS A 130 -1.07 -20.57 -2.51
C HIS A 130 0.11 -21.31 -1.87
N ALA A 131 1.00 -21.85 -2.70
CA ALA A 131 2.18 -22.55 -2.22
C ALA A 131 3.18 -21.65 -1.50
N ARG A 132 3.29 -20.40 -1.94
CA ARG A 132 4.21 -19.40 -1.38
C ARG A 132 3.53 -18.05 -1.35
N GLU A 133 3.88 -17.28 -0.35
CA GLU A 133 3.55 -15.86 -0.24
C GLU A 133 4.79 -15.11 0.23
N TRP A 134 4.85 -13.81 -0.02
CA TRP A 134 5.83 -12.95 0.61
C TRP A 134 5.17 -11.72 1.21
N VAL A 135 5.75 -11.23 2.31
CA VAL A 135 5.50 -9.88 2.83
C VAL A 135 6.83 -9.15 2.93
N SER A 136 6.81 -7.84 2.74
CA SER A 136 7.99 -7.00 2.91
C SER A 136 7.68 -5.76 3.71
N VAL A 137 8.71 -5.21 4.35
CA VAL A 137 8.67 -3.92 5.03
C VAL A 137 9.81 -3.07 4.56
N SER A 138 9.54 -1.80 4.30
CA SER A 138 10.54 -0.79 3.95
C SER A 138 10.51 0.38 4.93
N TRP A 139 11.68 0.94 5.21
CA TRP A 139 11.89 2.09 6.07
C TRP A 139 12.46 3.27 5.28
N PRO A 140 12.15 4.51 5.69
CA PRO A 140 12.68 5.71 5.02
C PRO A 140 14.20 5.88 5.19
N SER A 141 14.81 5.20 6.15
CA SER A 141 16.25 5.32 6.43
C SER A 141 16.83 3.97 6.84
N PRO A 142 18.11 3.69 6.49
CA PRO A 142 18.73 2.42 6.83
C PRO A 142 18.80 2.21 8.34
N ARG A 143 18.33 1.06 8.80
CA ARG A 143 18.43 0.61 10.19
C ARG A 143 19.19 -0.71 10.28
N GLN A 144 19.68 -1.04 11.48
CA GLN A 144 20.10 -2.41 11.74
C GLN A 144 18.85 -3.30 11.86
N ALA A 145 18.93 -4.48 11.27
CA ALA A 145 17.97 -5.55 11.42
C ALA A 145 18.75 -6.85 11.60
N GLY A 146 18.52 -7.55 12.72
CA GLY A 146 19.04 -8.88 12.98
C GLY A 146 17.99 -9.83 13.59
N THR A 147 16.87 -9.29 14.05
CA THR A 147 15.78 -10.05 14.68
C THR A 147 14.42 -9.57 14.17
N LEU A 148 13.56 -10.51 13.78
CA LEU A 148 12.17 -10.28 13.39
C LEU A 148 11.24 -11.14 14.24
N GLN A 149 10.06 -10.61 14.56
CA GLN A 149 9.05 -11.34 15.33
C GLN A 149 7.67 -11.23 14.66
N PRO A 150 7.37 -12.09 13.67
CA PRO A 150 6.00 -12.27 13.20
C PRO A 150 5.13 -13.00 14.22
N TYR A 151 3.94 -12.47 14.46
CA TYR A 151 2.89 -13.04 15.30
C TYR A 151 1.88 -13.71 14.38
N PHE A 152 2.09 -15.00 14.07
CA PHE A 152 1.22 -15.72 13.16
C PHE A 152 -0.10 -16.12 13.83
N THR A 153 -1.22 -15.89 13.14
CA THR A 153 -2.52 -16.41 13.56
C THR A 153 -2.68 -17.86 13.10
N ILE A 154 -3.11 -18.73 14.02
CA ILE A 154 -3.36 -20.16 13.78
C ILE A 154 -4.83 -20.46 14.09
N GLY A 155 -5.48 -21.23 13.22
CA GLY A 155 -6.90 -21.58 13.31
C GLY A 155 -7.73 -20.94 12.19
N ALA A 156 -8.98 -21.40 12.03
CA ALA A 156 -9.89 -20.93 10.98
C ALA A 156 -9.27 -20.94 9.56
N GLY A 157 -8.54 -22.00 9.21
CA GLY A 157 -7.85 -22.13 7.92
C GLY A 157 -6.47 -21.45 7.83
N ARG A 158 -6.01 -20.79 8.90
CA ARG A 158 -4.66 -20.22 9.00
C ARG A 158 -3.72 -21.15 9.75
N ALA A 159 -2.47 -21.20 9.31
CA ALA A 159 -1.42 -22.01 9.90
C ALA A 159 -0.10 -21.25 9.98
N LEU A 160 0.82 -21.75 10.80
CA LEU A 160 2.23 -21.37 10.66
C LEU A 160 2.74 -21.75 9.27
N PRO A 161 3.65 -20.97 8.67
CA PRO A 161 4.32 -21.42 7.46
C PRO A 161 5.16 -22.68 7.71
N ALA A 162 5.38 -23.46 6.66
CA ALA A 162 6.24 -24.64 6.66
C ALA A 162 7.72 -24.25 6.73
N GLY A 163 8.05 -23.10 6.14
CA GLY A 163 9.38 -22.52 6.12
C GLY A 163 9.31 -21.03 5.83
N ILE A 164 10.32 -20.30 6.30
CA ILE A 164 10.51 -18.88 6.07
C ILE A 164 11.95 -18.70 5.54
N GLU A 165 12.07 -17.96 4.45
CA GLU A 165 13.33 -17.36 4.02
C GLU A 165 13.27 -15.86 4.30
N VAL A 166 14.39 -15.27 4.68
CA VAL A 166 14.50 -13.83 4.91
C VAL A 166 15.53 -13.24 3.97
N SER A 167 15.17 -12.13 3.34
CA SER A 167 16.05 -11.33 2.51
C SER A 167 15.98 -9.87 2.91
N TYR A 168 17.03 -9.11 2.63
CA TYR A 168 17.11 -7.68 2.90
C TYR A 168 17.33 -6.91 1.61
N LEU A 169 16.83 -5.68 1.56
CA LEU A 169 16.97 -4.82 0.41
C LEU A 169 18.40 -4.28 0.32
N ARG A 170 19.04 -4.50 -0.81
CA ARG A 170 20.37 -4.00 -1.15
C ARG A 170 20.36 -3.60 -2.62
N ASP A 171 20.67 -2.34 -2.89
CA ASP A 171 20.80 -1.80 -4.25
C ASP A 171 19.55 -2.07 -5.13
N GLY A 172 18.35 -2.02 -4.53
CA GLY A 172 17.08 -2.27 -5.22
C GLY A 172 16.69 -3.75 -5.36
N HIS A 173 17.50 -4.68 -4.85
CA HIS A 173 17.26 -6.12 -4.92
C HIS A 173 17.21 -6.77 -3.54
N TYR A 174 16.39 -7.80 -3.38
CA TYR A 174 16.35 -8.60 -2.17
C TYR A 174 17.46 -9.66 -2.18
N VAL A 175 18.34 -9.62 -1.18
CA VAL A 175 19.47 -10.54 -1.00
C VAL A 175 19.24 -11.38 0.26
N PRO A 176 19.42 -12.72 0.22
CA PRO A 176 19.22 -13.57 1.40
C PRO A 176 20.13 -13.17 2.57
N VAL A 177 19.58 -13.25 3.78
CA VAL A 177 20.36 -13.09 5.02
C VAL A 177 21.24 -14.32 5.28
N ARG A 178 22.20 -14.20 6.20
CA ARG A 178 23.09 -15.30 6.61
C ARG A 178 22.74 -15.79 8.01
N HIS A 179 23.04 -17.07 8.27
CA HIS A 179 22.77 -17.74 9.55
C HIS A 179 21.32 -17.59 10.04
N LEU A 180 20.36 -17.69 9.11
CA LEU A 180 18.94 -17.63 9.44
C LEU A 180 18.56 -18.75 10.41
N ASN A 181 17.97 -18.38 11.53
CA ASN A 181 17.38 -19.28 12.51
C ASN A 181 15.94 -18.86 12.80
N VAL A 182 15.04 -19.84 12.86
CA VAL A 182 13.61 -19.62 13.14
C VAL A 182 13.22 -20.45 14.35
N ALA A 183 12.90 -19.78 15.46
CA ALA A 183 12.29 -20.35 16.64
C ALA A 183 10.76 -20.14 16.57
N TRP A 184 10.05 -21.19 16.19
CA TRP A 184 8.60 -21.15 15.99
C TRP A 184 7.83 -20.92 17.28
N ALA A 185 6.78 -20.10 17.19
CA ALA A 185 5.78 -19.97 18.24
C ALA A 185 5.06 -21.30 18.50
N ALA A 186 4.74 -21.57 19.77
CA ALA A 186 3.97 -22.76 20.16
C ALA A 186 2.44 -22.58 20.01
N GLY A 187 1.97 -21.36 19.76
CA GLY A 187 0.54 -21.05 19.72
C GLY A 187 0.23 -19.87 18.81
N SER A 188 -1.07 -19.69 18.55
CA SER A 188 -1.58 -18.57 17.76
C SER A 188 -1.22 -17.23 18.39
N ASN A 189 -0.83 -16.25 17.58
CA ASN A 189 -0.57 -14.88 17.99
C ASN A 189 0.49 -14.79 19.11
N GLN A 190 1.44 -15.74 19.10
CA GLN A 190 2.65 -15.71 19.90
C GLN A 190 3.85 -15.43 18.98
N PRO A 191 4.93 -14.83 19.50
CA PRO A 191 6.06 -14.43 18.67
C PRO A 191 6.78 -15.67 18.13
N THR A 192 6.89 -15.76 16.80
CA THR A 192 7.92 -16.58 16.16
C THR A 192 9.18 -15.74 16.10
N THR A 193 10.27 -16.16 16.73
CA THR A 193 11.51 -15.39 16.74
C THR A 193 12.39 -15.82 15.58
N ILE A 194 12.71 -14.88 14.69
CA ILE A 194 13.61 -15.08 13.56
C ILE A 194 14.89 -14.28 13.82
N THR A 195 16.05 -14.91 13.73
CA THR A 195 17.36 -14.27 13.89
C THR A 195 18.27 -14.57 12.71
N PHE A 196 19.18 -13.66 12.41
CA PHE A 196 20.19 -13.76 11.35
C PHE A 196 21.34 -12.78 11.60
N ASP A 197 22.42 -12.89 10.84
CA ASP A 197 23.54 -11.93 10.91
C ASP A 197 23.02 -10.50 10.69
N PRO A 198 23.27 -9.53 11.60
CA PRO A 198 22.74 -8.18 11.46
C PRO A 198 23.13 -7.51 10.14
N VAL A 199 22.15 -6.91 9.48
CA VAL A 199 22.33 -6.14 8.23
C VAL A 199 21.85 -4.71 8.41
N ARG A 200 22.54 -3.77 7.75
CA ARG A 200 22.07 -2.38 7.63
C ARG A 200 21.30 -2.24 6.32
N THR A 201 20.00 -2.05 6.39
CA THR A 201 19.10 -2.05 5.23
C THR A 201 17.93 -1.08 5.40
N THR A 202 17.30 -0.71 4.29
CA THR A 202 16.02 -0.01 4.24
C THR A 202 14.83 -0.95 4.02
N GLY A 203 15.02 -2.26 3.92
CA GLY A 203 13.89 -3.17 3.84
C GLY A 203 14.22 -4.64 4.09
N VAL A 204 13.20 -5.39 4.50
CA VAL A 204 13.26 -6.85 4.68
C VAL A 204 12.06 -7.50 4.01
N ARG A 205 12.24 -8.73 3.52
CA ARG A 205 11.16 -9.56 2.98
C ARG A 205 11.21 -10.95 3.61
N LEU A 206 10.04 -11.43 3.99
CA LEU A 206 9.80 -12.80 4.42
C LEU A 206 9.13 -13.52 3.27
N ASP A 207 9.82 -14.49 2.67
CA ASP A 207 9.23 -15.44 1.73
C ASP A 207 8.78 -16.67 2.54
N MET A 208 7.49 -16.97 2.48
CA MET A 208 6.83 -17.96 3.33
C MET A 208 6.24 -19.09 2.49
N THR A 209 6.44 -20.32 2.92
CA THR A 209 5.86 -21.51 2.27
C THR A 209 4.65 -21.98 3.06
N SER A 210 3.51 -22.20 2.40
CA SER A 210 2.32 -22.76 3.02
C SER A 210 2.55 -24.21 3.48
N ARG A 211 1.96 -24.61 4.62
CA ARG A 211 1.98 -26.02 5.09
C ARG A 211 1.03 -26.93 4.31
N ALA A 212 0.00 -26.37 3.70
CA ALA A 212 -1.05 -27.13 3.04
C ALA A 212 -1.51 -26.41 1.77
N PRO A 213 -0.62 -26.28 0.77
CA PRO A 213 -0.93 -25.56 -0.45
C PRO A 213 -2.06 -26.24 -1.23
N GLY A 214 -2.92 -25.44 -1.87
CA GLY A 214 -4.09 -25.93 -2.61
C GLY A 214 -5.21 -26.45 -1.71
N THR A 215 -5.17 -26.16 -0.40
CA THR A 215 -6.19 -26.55 0.58
C THR A 215 -6.73 -25.32 1.32
N PRO A 216 -7.91 -25.42 1.98
CA PRO A 216 -8.44 -24.33 2.80
C PRO A 216 -7.69 -24.11 4.13
N ASP A 217 -6.74 -24.98 4.49
CA ASP A 217 -6.04 -24.96 5.79
C ASP A 217 -4.59 -24.44 5.70
N GLY A 218 -4.17 -24.00 4.52
CA GLY A 218 -2.81 -23.56 4.25
C GLY A 218 -2.56 -22.05 4.30
N PHE A 219 -3.55 -21.25 4.68
CA PHE A 219 -3.41 -19.79 4.61
C PHE A 219 -2.49 -19.26 5.70
N LEU A 220 -1.92 -18.10 5.44
CA LEU A 220 -0.99 -17.38 6.31
C LEU A 220 -1.64 -16.07 6.75
N GLN A 221 -1.39 -15.72 8.01
CA GLN A 221 -1.79 -14.45 8.58
C GLN A 221 -0.75 -14.03 9.60
N ILE A 222 -0.32 -12.77 9.52
CA ILE A 222 0.59 -12.12 10.47
C ILE A 222 -0.21 -11.01 11.12
N ALA A 223 -0.59 -11.20 12.38
CA ALA A 223 -1.29 -10.19 13.17
C ALA A 223 -0.41 -8.93 13.32
N GLU A 224 0.86 -9.16 13.65
CA GLU A 224 1.85 -8.10 13.84
C GLU A 224 3.24 -8.60 13.44
N LEU A 225 4.08 -7.73 12.88
CA LEU A 225 5.49 -7.95 12.61
C LEU A 225 6.32 -6.94 13.38
N ARG A 226 7.05 -7.41 14.40
CA ARG A 226 7.99 -6.58 15.17
C ARG A 226 9.43 -6.77 14.72
N PHE A 227 10.23 -5.74 14.98
CA PHE A 227 11.66 -5.69 14.65
C PHE A 227 12.44 -5.49 15.94
N GLY A 228 13.36 -6.42 16.23
CA GLY A 228 14.35 -6.23 17.30
C GLY A 228 15.55 -5.44 16.80
N ASP A 229 16.25 -4.80 17.74
CA ASP A 229 17.57 -4.20 17.50
C ASP A 229 18.69 -5.25 17.45
#